data_AF-A0A2M8ADZ1-F1
#
_entry.id   AF-A0A2M8ADZ1-F1
#
_cell.length_a   1.000
_cell.length_b   1.000
_cell.length_c   1.000
_cell.angle_alpha   90.00
_cell.angle_beta   90.00
_cell.angle_gamma   90.00
#
_symmetry.space_group_name_H-M   'P 1'
#
loop_
_entity.id
_entity.type
_entity.pdbx_description
1 polymer ?
#
loop_
_entity_poly.entity_id
_entity_poly.type
_entity_poly.pdbx_seq_one_letter_code
_entity_poly.pdbx_strand_id
1 'polypeptide(L)'
;MKLLNLIIYKLKNQIMRKSLLTTLGIVAGLGAFAQLPVSQTPANKNVVLEELTGKTCQYCPDGHKIAAQIQANNPGRVMLLNIHTGSYAAGTPNYRTTWGDYVGGLFPVSGYPTGAINRTDFGAGVMHSRSNWNTNSNTTLAVASPVNVGGAGTIDVSTRQLTLNVEAYYTATGPGSSNKMNVVITQNNIEGPQTGGATWNPAQVLPNGNYNHMHMVRATLTPNAGDNIATITAGTDYTNSYNYTIPSTINGIPVELGDLQVAVYVSEGTSTGKVISGDYADITFTGLSLANNAKLKSVTSDDVVCGSVVTPTVVFQNYGNNLITSATISYNVNGGTPTTFPWTGSLASLANTTVDLNPISFSDIGNNTINVTITDVNGVADTDPADNSGTKTNVTNTSSTGTGTLYELIVTQDQYGSEITWEIIDDATGNPIPGGTGGPYSDLGASGILAHNHNITLSSTGCYTFNVNDAYGDGINAGYGAGNIKFEDNNNVAIFTNNGTYGSSDVEKFNITSLTGINESNTASGLSIYPNPTNSIATISFSLEEATSVKMEVFNVVGSMIYSNGTETMNVGNQKLIFDGSKLPNGIYMVNLTIGDQLITKKVSLLK
;
A
#
# COMPACT_ATOMS: atom_id res chain seq x y z
N MET A 1 -3.52 26.28 -12.08
CA MET A 1 -3.09 27.52 -11.38
C MET A 1 -2.84 27.38 -9.87
N LYS A 2 -3.56 26.48 -9.14
CA LYS A 2 -3.29 26.23 -7.70
C LYS A 2 -2.01 25.41 -7.40
N LEU A 3 -1.57 24.55 -8.32
CA LEU A 3 -0.34 23.76 -8.16
C LEU A 3 0.95 24.62 -8.27
N LEU A 4 0.93 25.67 -9.10
CA LEU A 4 2.08 26.56 -9.30
C LEU A 4 2.35 27.44 -8.07
N ASN A 5 1.29 27.89 -7.38
CA ASN A 5 1.42 28.67 -6.14
C ASN A 5 1.93 27.84 -4.96
N LEU A 6 1.67 26.53 -4.93
CA LEU A 6 2.16 25.62 -3.89
C LEU A 6 3.67 25.33 -4.06
N ILE A 7 4.12 25.23 -5.31
CA ILE A 7 5.54 25.06 -5.66
C ILE A 7 6.33 26.34 -5.38
N ILE A 8 5.77 27.51 -5.70
CA ILE A 8 6.38 28.82 -5.39
C ILE A 8 6.45 29.08 -3.87
N TYR A 9 5.48 28.59 -3.08
CA TYR A 9 5.51 28.70 -1.62
C TYR A 9 6.57 27.78 -0.98
N LYS A 10 6.72 26.54 -1.49
CA LYS A 10 7.81 25.62 -1.08
C LYS A 10 9.20 26.17 -1.45
N LEU A 11 9.36 26.75 -2.64
CA LEU A 11 10.62 27.37 -3.07
C LEU A 11 10.94 28.64 -2.26
N LYS A 12 9.96 29.50 -1.95
CA LYS A 12 10.20 30.70 -1.12
C LYS A 12 10.61 30.39 0.32
N ASN A 13 10.03 29.36 0.95
CA ASN A 13 10.40 28.97 2.32
C ASN A 13 11.74 28.22 2.39
N GLN A 14 12.16 27.50 1.34
CA GLN A 14 13.50 26.93 1.26
C GLN A 14 14.58 27.98 0.94
N ILE A 15 14.27 28.98 0.12
CA ILE A 15 15.24 30.03 -0.28
C ILE A 15 15.45 31.06 0.83
N MET A 16 14.47 31.33 1.71
CA MET A 16 14.66 32.28 2.83
C MET A 16 15.44 31.73 4.04
N ARG A 17 15.80 30.44 4.06
CA ARG A 17 16.60 29.83 5.15
C ARG A 17 18.09 29.67 4.81
N LYS A 18 18.55 30.09 3.63
CA LYS A 18 19.95 29.98 3.19
C LYS A 18 20.49 31.32 2.71
N SER A 19 20.82 32.22 3.64
CA SER A 19 21.64 33.40 3.36
C SER A 19 22.25 33.92 4.67
N LEU A 20 23.56 34.19 4.67
CA LEU A 20 24.49 34.56 5.77
C LEU A 20 25.08 33.33 6.50
N LEU A 21 26.40 33.13 6.63
CA LEU A 21 27.58 33.98 6.42
C LEU A 21 28.72 33.18 5.77
N THR A 22 29.39 33.77 4.78
CA THR A 22 30.81 33.52 4.48
C THR A 22 31.51 34.86 4.44
N THR A 23 32.24 35.20 5.51
CA THR A 23 33.36 36.15 5.42
C THR A 23 34.41 35.79 6.46
N LEU A 24 35.61 35.61 5.94
CA LEU A 24 36.86 35.26 6.60
C LEU A 24 37.30 36.40 7.55
N GLY A 25 37.67 36.06 8.79
CA GLY A 25 38.28 36.99 9.73
C GLY A 25 38.95 36.24 10.88
N ILE A 26 40.27 36.11 10.79
CA ILE A 26 41.13 35.55 11.85
C ILE A 26 41.06 36.49 13.07
N VAL A 27 40.42 36.07 14.15
CA VAL A 27 40.57 36.66 15.49
C VAL A 27 40.56 35.53 16.54
N ALA A 28 41.40 35.72 17.54
CA ALA A 28 41.90 34.76 18.52
C ALA A 28 40.83 34.03 19.37
N GLY A 29 41.26 32.88 19.90
CA GLY A 29 40.49 31.94 20.71
C GLY A 29 39.65 32.55 21.83
N LEU A 30 38.35 32.63 21.55
CA LEU A 30 37.26 32.46 22.50
C LEU A 30 36.27 31.55 21.76
N GLY A 31 35.87 30.44 22.37
CA GLY A 31 34.89 29.51 21.79
C GLY A 31 33.52 30.19 21.68
N ALA A 32 33.32 30.94 20.60
CA ALA A 32 32.02 31.44 20.21
C ALA A 32 31.25 30.27 19.60
N PHE A 33 30.36 29.67 20.39
CA PHE A 33 29.33 28.80 19.82
C PHE A 33 28.50 29.65 18.86
N ALA A 34 28.41 29.24 17.60
CA ALA A 34 27.42 29.81 16.70
C ALA A 34 26.04 29.49 17.29
N GLN A 35 25.32 30.51 17.76
CA GLN A 35 23.96 30.39 18.26
C GLN A 35 23.09 29.66 17.21
N LEU A 36 22.24 28.74 17.64
CA LEU A 36 21.33 28.08 16.70
C LEU A 36 20.31 29.13 16.23
N PRO A 37 19.93 29.18 14.94
CA PRO A 37 18.94 30.13 14.49
C PRO A 37 17.53 29.64 14.87
N VAL A 38 17.21 29.58 16.16
CA VAL A 38 15.82 29.39 16.62
C VAL A 38 15.06 30.69 16.32
N SER A 39 13.88 30.56 15.72
CA SER A 39 13.04 31.71 15.41
C SER A 39 12.76 32.53 16.67
N GLN A 40 12.99 33.84 16.60
CA GLN A 40 12.61 34.77 17.67
C GLN A 40 11.20 35.36 17.48
N THR A 41 10.53 34.99 16.39
CA THR A 41 9.15 35.44 16.11
C THR A 41 8.16 34.59 16.90
N PRO A 42 7.20 35.19 17.62
CA PRO A 42 6.13 34.45 18.29
C PRO A 42 5.45 33.45 17.35
N ALA A 43 5.23 32.24 17.85
CA ALA A 43 4.58 31.16 17.11
C ALA A 43 3.59 30.41 18.02
N ASN A 44 2.72 29.62 17.40
CA ASN A 44 1.88 28.69 18.13
C ASN A 44 2.67 27.44 18.53
N LYS A 45 2.15 26.71 19.53
CA LYS A 45 2.74 25.47 20.01
C LYS A 45 2.87 24.43 18.90
N ASN A 46 3.91 23.61 18.99
CA ASN A 46 3.98 22.33 18.31
C ASN A 46 3.43 21.23 19.21
N VAL A 47 2.95 20.15 18.60
CA VAL A 47 2.43 18.99 19.33
C VAL A 47 3.55 17.99 19.58
N VAL A 48 3.72 17.60 20.84
CA VAL A 48 4.43 16.37 21.22
C VAL A 48 3.37 15.35 21.63
N LEU A 49 3.25 14.28 20.85
CA LEU A 49 2.37 13.16 21.14
C LEU A 49 3.21 12.03 21.77
N GLU A 50 3.05 11.85 23.08
CA GLU A 50 3.64 10.73 23.81
C GLU A 50 2.64 9.57 23.81
N GLU A 51 2.81 8.61 22.90
CA GLU A 51 1.97 7.43 22.78
C GLU A 51 2.55 6.28 23.58
N LEU A 52 1.80 5.76 24.54
CA LEU A 52 2.13 4.51 25.23
C LEU A 52 1.60 3.32 24.42
N THR A 53 2.51 2.47 23.98
CA THR A 53 2.24 1.36 23.05
C THR A 53 2.96 0.07 23.47
N GLY A 54 2.71 -1.03 22.75
CA GLY A 54 3.38 -2.30 22.95
C GLY A 54 3.11 -3.31 21.82
N LYS A 55 4.07 -4.18 21.55
CA LYS A 55 3.99 -5.15 20.45
C LYS A 55 2.87 -6.18 20.57
N THR A 56 2.39 -6.49 21.78
CA THR A 56 1.26 -7.43 21.97
C THR A 56 -0.09 -6.72 22.19
N CYS A 57 -0.13 -5.39 22.08
CA CYS A 57 -1.35 -4.62 22.17
C CYS A 57 -2.06 -4.62 20.80
N GLN A 58 -3.22 -5.28 20.73
CA GLN A 58 -3.99 -5.48 19.50
C GLN A 58 -4.40 -4.17 18.79
N TYR A 59 -4.73 -3.13 19.56
CA TYR A 59 -5.26 -1.87 19.04
C TYR A 59 -4.19 -0.79 18.82
N CYS A 60 -2.95 -1.03 19.25
CA CYS A 60 -1.85 -0.08 19.12
C CYS A 60 -1.49 0.27 17.66
N PRO A 61 -1.60 -0.64 16.67
CA PRO A 61 -1.34 -0.28 15.27
C PRO A 61 -2.28 0.80 14.73
N ASP A 62 -3.54 0.84 15.19
CA ASP A 62 -4.48 1.91 14.85
C ASP A 62 -4.06 3.25 15.47
N GLY A 63 -3.53 3.22 16.71
CA GLY A 63 -2.91 4.37 17.35
C GLY A 63 -1.76 4.91 16.50
N HIS A 64 -0.85 4.05 16.08
CA HIS A 64 0.26 4.42 15.19
C HIS A 64 -0.25 5.06 13.89
N LYS A 65 -1.31 4.50 13.28
CA LYS A 65 -1.93 5.01 12.06
C LYS A 65 -2.51 6.42 12.26
N ILE A 66 -3.27 6.62 13.33
CA ILE A 66 -3.88 7.93 13.67
C ILE A 66 -2.79 8.97 13.96
N ALA A 67 -1.77 8.60 14.74
CA ALA A 67 -0.65 9.48 15.05
C ALA A 67 0.09 9.93 13.78
N ALA A 68 0.40 8.99 12.88
CA ALA A 68 1.01 9.28 11.59
C ALA A 68 0.14 10.21 10.72
N GLN A 69 -1.17 10.01 10.70
CA GLN A 69 -2.10 10.90 9.98
C GLN A 69 -2.11 12.32 10.56
N ILE A 70 -2.09 12.48 11.88
CA ILE A 70 -2.00 13.80 12.53
C ILE A 70 -0.71 14.52 12.12
N GLN A 71 0.42 13.81 12.11
CA GLN A 71 1.69 14.36 11.68
C GLN A 71 1.70 14.72 10.19
N ALA A 72 1.18 13.85 9.32
CA ALA A 72 1.10 14.09 7.88
C ALA A 72 0.24 15.33 7.54
N ASN A 73 -0.85 15.55 8.29
CA ASN A 73 -1.73 16.71 8.13
C ASN A 73 -1.11 18.01 8.66
N ASN A 74 -0.07 17.93 9.49
CA ASN A 74 0.57 19.05 10.16
C ASN A 74 2.12 18.97 10.03
N PRO A 75 2.66 19.01 8.80
CA PRO A 75 4.07 18.74 8.54
C PRO A 75 4.97 19.72 9.28
N GLY A 76 5.95 19.20 10.02
CA GLY A 76 6.91 19.99 10.80
C GLY A 76 6.34 20.62 12.08
N ARG A 77 5.13 20.23 12.51
CA ARG A 77 4.47 20.78 13.72
C ARG A 77 4.09 19.72 14.76
N VAL A 78 4.36 18.45 14.48
CA VAL A 78 3.97 17.30 15.31
C VAL A 78 5.15 16.33 15.45
N MET A 79 5.56 16.09 16.69
CA MET A 79 6.56 15.11 17.08
C MET A 79 5.86 13.92 17.70
N LEU A 80 6.10 12.74 17.14
CA LEU A 80 5.56 11.46 17.63
C LEU A 80 6.63 10.74 18.45
N LEU A 81 6.24 10.28 19.63
CA LEU A 81 7.08 9.48 20.52
C LEU A 81 6.33 8.19 20.86
N ASN A 82 6.65 7.10 20.16
CA ASN A 82 6.04 5.79 20.38
C ASN A 82 6.80 5.08 21.52
N ILE A 83 6.29 5.26 22.73
CA ILE A 83 6.86 4.78 23.99
C ILE A 83 6.38 3.36 24.24
N HIS A 84 7.25 2.41 23.93
CA HIS A 84 7.04 1.00 24.25
C HIS A 84 7.30 0.77 25.75
N THR A 85 6.24 0.48 26.51
CA THR A 85 6.33 0.30 27.97
C THR A 85 5.33 -0.74 28.48
N GLY A 86 5.47 -1.12 29.75
CA GLY A 86 4.60 -2.08 30.41
C GLY A 86 4.76 -3.51 29.88
N SER A 87 3.80 -4.37 30.25
CA SER A 87 3.80 -5.79 29.88
C SER A 87 3.64 -6.02 28.38
N TYR A 88 2.94 -5.13 27.66
CA TYR A 88 2.72 -5.25 26.22
C TYR A 88 4.00 -5.03 25.38
N ALA A 89 4.99 -4.33 25.93
CA ALA A 89 6.27 -4.09 25.27
C ALA A 89 7.38 -5.07 25.69
N ALA A 90 7.24 -5.74 26.84
CA ALA A 90 8.22 -6.67 27.41
C ALA A 90 8.31 -8.00 26.65
N GLY A 91 9.30 -8.84 26.98
CA GLY A 91 9.55 -10.13 26.29
C GLY A 91 10.55 -9.99 25.14
N THR A 92 10.63 -10.97 24.25
CA THR A 92 11.58 -10.99 23.12
C THR A 92 10.85 -10.72 21.80
N PRO A 93 11.27 -9.73 20.98
CA PRO A 93 12.28 -8.71 21.27
C PRO A 93 11.80 -7.72 22.34
N ASN A 94 12.71 -7.17 23.16
CA ASN A 94 12.33 -6.24 24.24
C ASN A 94 12.37 -4.78 23.75
N TYR A 95 11.19 -4.19 23.55
CA TYR A 95 11.06 -2.80 23.06
C TYR A 95 11.10 -1.74 24.15
N ARG A 96 11.16 -2.13 25.43
CA ARG A 96 11.17 -1.18 26.55
C ARG A 96 12.46 -0.41 26.64
N THR A 97 12.37 0.83 27.12
CA THR A 97 13.56 1.61 27.53
C THR A 97 13.35 2.09 28.97
N THR A 98 14.45 2.30 29.71
CA THR A 98 14.37 2.83 31.08
C THR A 98 13.60 4.16 31.14
N TRP A 99 13.82 5.03 30.15
CA TRP A 99 13.08 6.30 30.06
C TRP A 99 11.63 6.10 29.65
N GLY A 100 11.34 5.18 28.72
CA GLY A 100 9.96 4.86 28.34
C GLY A 100 9.13 4.34 29.51
N ASP A 101 9.71 3.51 30.37
CA ASP A 101 9.05 3.04 31.60
C ASP A 101 8.86 4.13 32.64
N TYR A 102 9.80 5.07 32.74
CA TYR A 102 9.63 6.26 33.58
C TYR A 102 8.44 7.10 33.11
N VAL A 103 8.36 7.42 31.81
CA VAL A 103 7.26 8.21 31.24
C VAL A 103 5.92 7.48 31.35
N GLY A 104 5.91 6.16 31.09
CA GLY A 104 4.72 5.31 31.27
C GLY A 104 4.16 5.28 32.68
N GLY A 105 4.97 5.64 33.69
CA GLY A 105 4.56 5.74 35.10
C GLY A 105 4.17 7.14 35.58
N LEU A 106 4.25 8.18 34.73
CA LEU A 106 3.97 9.56 35.16
C LEU A 106 2.48 9.85 35.40
N PHE A 107 1.60 9.16 34.68
CA PHE A 107 0.17 9.39 34.71
C PHE A 107 -0.59 8.06 34.87
N PRO A 108 -1.79 8.08 35.47
CA PRO A 108 -2.66 6.90 35.48
C PRO A 108 -3.03 6.45 34.07
N VAL A 109 -2.91 5.15 33.79
CA VAL A 109 -3.21 4.53 32.50
C VAL A 109 -4.23 3.42 32.70
N SER A 110 -5.33 3.47 31.96
CA SER A 110 -6.40 2.45 32.01
C SER A 110 -6.35 1.44 30.86
N GLY A 111 -5.52 1.68 29.84
CA GLY A 111 -5.40 0.79 28.68
C GLY A 111 -4.41 1.31 27.64
N TYR A 112 -4.12 0.45 26.66
CA TYR A 112 -3.23 0.72 25.52
C TYR A 112 -4.02 0.53 24.21
N PRO A 113 -3.73 1.32 23.15
CA PRO A 113 -2.86 2.49 23.18
C PRO A 113 -3.51 3.64 23.96
N THR A 114 -2.69 4.50 24.55
CA THR A 114 -3.13 5.78 25.10
C THR A 114 -2.06 6.84 24.85
N GLY A 115 -2.46 8.11 24.75
CA GLY A 115 -1.55 9.17 24.33
C GLY A 115 -1.74 10.46 25.12
N ALA A 116 -0.63 11.13 25.44
CA ALA A 116 -0.64 12.47 26.01
C ALA A 116 -0.30 13.49 24.92
N ILE A 117 -1.20 14.46 24.69
CA ILE A 117 -0.97 15.58 23.78
C ILE A 117 -0.42 16.70 24.64
N ASN A 118 0.88 16.97 24.50
CA ASN A 118 1.60 17.96 25.29
C ASN A 118 1.40 17.82 26.81
N ARG A 119 1.17 16.60 27.31
CA ARG A 119 0.82 16.32 28.72
C ARG A 119 -0.32 17.19 29.26
N THR A 120 -1.26 17.57 28.40
CA THR A 120 -2.36 18.47 28.75
C THR A 120 -3.61 17.66 29.12
N ASP A 121 -4.22 18.02 30.25
CA ASP A 121 -5.55 17.54 30.63
C ASP A 121 -6.61 18.36 29.88
N PHE A 122 -7.43 17.68 29.08
CA PHE A 122 -8.54 18.24 28.30
C PHE A 122 -9.91 17.96 28.95
N GLY A 123 -9.94 17.63 30.25
CA GLY A 123 -11.15 17.44 31.06
C GLY A 123 -11.39 16.01 31.55
N ALA A 124 -10.50 15.07 31.23
CA ALA A 124 -10.61 13.65 31.58
C ALA A 124 -9.27 13.01 31.98
N GLY A 125 -8.31 13.83 32.40
CA GLY A 125 -6.93 13.42 32.67
C GLY A 125 -5.99 13.69 31.49
N VAL A 126 -4.71 13.39 31.70
CA VAL A 126 -3.64 13.68 30.74
C VAL A 126 -3.51 12.62 29.64
N MET A 127 -3.88 11.37 29.94
CA MET A 127 -3.81 10.25 29.01
C MET A 127 -5.14 10.09 28.29
N HIS A 128 -5.13 10.25 26.97
CA HIS A 128 -6.34 10.30 26.14
C HIS A 128 -6.51 9.05 25.30
N SER A 129 -7.78 8.71 25.01
CA SER A 129 -8.14 7.75 23.98
C SER A 129 -7.70 8.24 22.60
N ARG A 130 -7.34 7.29 21.72
CA ARG A 130 -6.99 7.54 20.31
C ARG A 130 -8.03 8.38 19.55
N SER A 131 -9.30 8.25 19.90
CA SER A 131 -10.39 9.03 19.29
C SER A 131 -10.32 10.53 19.56
N ASN A 132 -9.58 10.96 20.59
CA ASN A 132 -9.44 12.38 20.95
C ASN A 132 -8.15 13.01 20.43
N TRP A 133 -7.17 12.24 19.95
CA TRP A 133 -5.83 12.75 19.64
C TRP A 133 -5.84 13.82 18.56
N ASN A 134 -6.61 13.64 17.49
CA ASN A 134 -6.69 14.62 16.41
C ASN A 134 -7.27 15.97 16.90
N THR A 135 -8.41 15.94 17.61
CA THR A 135 -9.05 17.14 18.15
C THR A 135 -8.16 17.86 19.16
N ASN A 136 -7.52 17.12 20.08
CA ASN A 136 -6.65 17.69 21.11
C ASN A 136 -5.35 18.26 20.49
N SER A 137 -4.82 17.63 19.45
CA SER A 137 -3.68 18.14 18.68
C SER A 137 -4.02 19.46 17.98
N ASN A 138 -5.16 19.53 17.28
CA ASN A 138 -5.61 20.76 16.62
C ASN A 138 -5.85 21.90 17.62
N THR A 139 -6.41 21.57 18.79
CA THR A 139 -6.58 22.54 19.89
C THR A 139 -5.22 23.06 20.36
N THR A 140 -4.22 22.19 20.52
CA THR A 140 -2.87 22.56 20.94
C THR A 140 -2.18 23.46 19.91
N LEU A 141 -2.26 23.11 18.62
CA LEU A 141 -1.69 23.86 17.50
C LEU A 141 -2.25 25.28 17.34
N ALA A 142 -3.45 25.54 17.87
CA ALA A 142 -4.09 26.85 17.86
C ALA A 142 -3.64 27.77 19.02
N VAL A 143 -2.93 27.23 20.02
CA VAL A 143 -2.50 27.97 21.21
C VAL A 143 -1.13 28.62 20.97
N ALA A 144 -0.99 29.89 21.38
CA ALA A 144 0.29 30.60 21.35
C ALA A 144 1.33 29.93 22.26
N SER A 145 2.58 29.85 21.81
CA SER A 145 3.71 29.37 22.61
C SER A 145 4.53 30.55 23.13
N PRO A 146 4.86 30.59 24.44
CA PRO A 146 5.82 31.56 24.96
C PRO A 146 7.26 31.23 24.57
N VAL A 147 7.53 30.02 24.07
CA VAL A 147 8.89 29.54 23.77
C VAL A 147 8.94 28.85 22.40
N ASN A 148 9.97 29.19 21.62
CA ASN A 148 10.35 28.48 20.41
C ASN A 148 11.53 27.56 20.73
N VAL A 149 11.52 26.35 20.18
CA VAL A 149 12.49 25.30 20.50
C VAL A 149 13.11 24.82 19.19
N GLY A 150 14.40 24.50 19.20
CA GLY A 150 15.07 23.89 18.07
C GLY A 150 16.34 23.16 18.49
N GLY A 151 16.86 22.34 17.58
CA GLY A 151 18.13 21.66 17.77
C GLY A 151 18.80 21.39 16.43
N ALA A 152 20.13 21.30 16.44
CA ALA A 152 20.89 20.84 15.28
C ALA A 152 22.11 20.05 15.75
N GLY A 153 22.47 19.02 15.00
CA GLY A 153 23.56 18.14 15.39
C GLY A 153 24.18 17.37 14.25
N THR A 154 25.25 16.68 14.60
CA THR A 154 26.00 15.78 13.71
C THR A 154 26.08 14.40 14.33
N ILE A 155 25.88 13.36 13.53
CA ILE A 155 26.26 11.99 13.87
C ILE A 155 27.49 11.63 13.04
N ASP A 156 28.58 11.30 13.70
CA ASP A 156 29.73 10.68 13.04
C ASP A 156 29.44 9.18 12.87
N VAL A 157 29.33 8.73 11.62
CA VAL A 157 28.91 7.36 11.27
C VAL A 157 29.96 6.33 11.68
N SER A 158 31.24 6.70 11.65
CA SER A 158 32.36 5.81 11.97
C SER A 158 32.50 5.55 13.48
N THR A 159 32.27 6.58 14.29
CA THR A 159 32.39 6.53 15.76
C THR A 159 31.04 6.35 16.45
N ARG A 160 29.93 6.48 15.71
CA ARG A 160 28.54 6.53 16.21
C ARG A 160 28.32 7.63 17.26
N GLN A 161 29.09 8.71 17.19
CA GLN A 161 29.01 9.82 18.14
C GLN A 161 28.00 10.86 17.65
N LEU A 162 26.94 11.09 18.44
CA LEU A 162 26.05 12.23 18.29
C LEU A 162 26.63 13.43 19.05
N THR A 163 26.71 14.57 18.38
CA THR A 163 26.92 15.90 18.96
C THR A 163 25.69 16.74 18.63
N LEU A 164 24.90 17.12 19.63
CA LEU A 164 23.65 17.85 19.47
C LEU A 164 23.68 19.17 20.24
N ASN A 165 23.43 20.28 19.55
CA ASN A 165 23.12 21.55 20.19
C ASN A 165 21.61 21.75 20.23
N VAL A 166 21.10 22.32 21.32
CA VAL A 166 19.69 22.70 21.46
C VAL A 166 19.57 24.15 21.91
N GLU A 167 18.47 24.79 21.52
CA GLU A 167 18.13 26.13 21.96
C GLU A 167 16.62 26.27 22.21
N ALA A 168 16.28 27.05 23.23
CA ALA A 168 14.94 27.50 23.52
C ALA A 168 14.93 29.03 23.70
N TYR A 169 14.17 29.73 22.86
CA TYR A 169 14.04 31.19 22.91
C TYR A 169 12.65 31.59 23.40
N TYR A 170 12.59 32.37 24.48
CA TYR A 170 11.33 32.83 25.08
C TYR A 170 10.86 34.11 24.38
N THR A 171 9.78 34.01 23.61
CA THR A 171 9.10 35.15 22.99
C THR A 171 8.15 35.86 23.95
N ALA A 172 7.74 35.17 25.02
CA ALA A 172 7.02 35.69 26.17
C ALA A 172 7.47 34.96 27.44
N THR A 173 7.13 35.46 28.63
CA THR A 173 7.48 34.78 29.88
C THR A 173 6.80 33.41 29.96
N GLY A 174 7.60 32.36 30.19
CA GLY A 174 7.14 30.99 30.33
C GLY A 174 6.28 30.76 31.59
N PRO A 175 5.51 29.67 31.62
CA PRO A 175 4.71 29.28 32.77
C PRO A 175 5.57 28.77 33.93
N GLY A 176 5.11 29.03 35.16
CA GLY A 176 5.74 28.53 36.39
C GLY A 176 6.97 29.34 36.82
N SER A 177 7.87 28.70 37.58
CA SER A 177 9.13 29.27 38.06
C SER A 177 10.36 28.73 37.34
N SER A 178 10.22 27.63 36.62
CA SER A 178 11.24 27.01 35.77
C SER A 178 10.58 26.12 34.73
N ASN A 179 11.30 25.84 33.66
CA ASN A 179 10.91 24.88 32.62
C ASN A 179 11.98 23.78 32.49
N LYS A 180 11.74 22.78 31.65
CA LYS A 180 12.67 21.68 31.39
C LYS A 180 12.94 21.48 29.91
N MET A 181 14.19 21.32 29.52
CA MET A 181 14.58 20.87 28.19
C MET A 181 14.60 19.34 28.15
N ASN A 182 13.91 18.75 27.18
CA ASN A 182 13.86 17.31 26.97
C ASN A 182 14.43 16.97 25.59
N VAL A 183 15.26 15.93 25.53
CA VAL A 183 15.89 15.46 24.29
C VAL A 183 15.72 13.94 24.19
N VAL A 184 14.92 13.51 23.22
CA VAL A 184 14.51 12.10 23.07
C VAL A 184 14.92 11.59 21.69
N ILE A 185 15.59 10.44 21.65
CA ILE A 185 15.95 9.76 20.41
C ILE A 185 14.87 8.72 20.09
N THR A 186 14.29 8.83 18.91
CA THR A 186 13.42 7.82 18.31
C THR A 186 14.09 7.17 17.12
N GLN A 187 13.63 5.98 16.76
CA GLN A 187 14.05 5.30 15.54
C GLN A 187 12.83 4.86 14.73
N ASN A 188 12.89 5.10 13.43
CA ASN A 188 11.96 4.59 12.44
C ASN A 188 12.40 3.22 11.91
N ASN A 189 11.54 2.58 11.14
CA ASN A 189 11.88 1.37 10.40
C ASN A 189 12.40 0.21 11.27
N ILE A 190 11.86 0.06 12.49
CA ILE A 190 12.18 -1.10 13.33
C ILE A 190 11.21 -2.23 12.96
N GLU A 191 11.71 -3.20 12.24
CA GLU A 191 10.97 -4.40 11.92
C GLU A 191 10.79 -5.31 13.15
N GLY A 192 9.58 -5.82 13.35
CA GLY A 192 9.35 -6.97 14.21
C GLY A 192 7.88 -7.26 14.50
N PRO A 193 7.56 -8.07 15.52
CA PRO A 193 6.19 -8.50 15.76
C PRO A 193 5.28 -7.34 16.20
N GLN A 194 4.01 -7.42 15.81
CA GLN A 194 2.94 -6.55 16.30
C GLN A 194 1.58 -7.23 16.19
N THR A 195 0.95 -7.53 17.33
CA THR A 195 -0.42 -8.04 17.37
C THR A 195 -1.39 -7.01 16.78
N GLY A 196 -2.31 -7.47 15.93
CA GLY A 196 -3.30 -6.61 15.27
C GLY A 196 -2.76 -5.76 14.12
N GLY A 197 -1.48 -5.91 13.73
CA GLY A 197 -0.86 -5.13 12.66
C GLY A 197 -1.63 -5.23 11.34
N ALA A 198 -1.90 -6.46 10.88
CA ALA A 198 -2.63 -6.72 9.64
C ALA A 198 -4.08 -6.17 9.65
N THR A 199 -4.76 -6.21 10.80
CA THR A 199 -6.13 -5.73 10.92
C THR A 199 -6.21 -4.20 10.99
N TRP A 200 -5.40 -3.59 11.86
CA TRP A 200 -5.57 -2.19 12.24
C TRP A 200 -4.65 -1.22 11.48
N ASN A 201 -3.54 -1.71 10.93
CA ASN A 201 -2.62 -0.92 10.13
C ASN A 201 -1.85 -1.79 9.11
N PRO A 202 -2.56 -2.43 8.16
CA PRO A 202 -1.97 -3.35 7.19
C PRO A 202 -0.87 -2.71 6.35
N ALA A 203 -0.95 -1.41 6.08
CA ALA A 203 0.06 -0.67 5.31
C ALA A 203 1.45 -0.65 5.98
N GLN A 204 1.56 -0.99 7.27
CA GLN A 204 2.83 -1.14 7.99
C GLN A 204 3.26 -2.60 8.12
N VAL A 205 2.49 -3.57 7.61
CA VAL A 205 2.91 -4.97 7.55
C VAL A 205 3.78 -5.17 6.31
N LEU A 206 5.00 -5.64 6.52
CA LEU A 206 5.96 -5.96 5.49
C LEU A 206 5.60 -7.29 4.82
N PRO A 207 6.08 -7.57 3.60
CA PRO A 207 5.78 -8.83 2.88
C PRO A 207 6.15 -10.10 3.65
N ASN A 208 7.09 -10.03 4.61
CA ASN A 208 7.46 -11.15 5.46
C ASN A 208 6.55 -11.34 6.70
N GLY A 209 5.47 -10.57 6.80
CA GLY A 209 4.49 -10.61 7.89
C GLY A 209 4.89 -9.82 9.14
N ASN A 210 6.12 -9.29 9.22
CA ASN A 210 6.51 -8.42 10.32
C ASN A 210 5.90 -7.02 10.17
N TYR A 211 5.82 -6.31 11.29
CA TYR A 211 5.33 -4.94 11.33
C TYR A 211 6.50 -3.96 11.36
N ASN A 212 6.39 -2.90 10.57
CA ASN A 212 7.35 -1.82 10.51
C ASN A 212 7.03 -0.75 11.56
N HIS A 213 7.77 -0.75 12.67
CA HIS A 213 7.55 0.21 13.76
C HIS A 213 8.22 1.55 13.46
N MET A 214 7.46 2.62 13.65
CA MET A 214 7.89 4.01 13.44
C MET A 214 7.99 4.76 14.77
N HIS A 215 8.84 5.80 14.81
CA HIS A 215 9.02 6.71 15.94
C HIS A 215 9.24 6.03 17.30
N MET A 216 9.79 4.81 17.30
CA MET A 216 9.99 4.04 18.53
C MET A 216 11.04 4.74 19.39
N VAL A 217 10.70 5.09 20.62
CA VAL A 217 11.64 5.71 21.55
C VAL A 217 12.76 4.72 21.89
N ARG A 218 14.01 5.15 21.67
CA ARG A 218 15.22 4.33 21.91
C ARG A 218 16.06 4.84 23.07
N ALA A 219 16.17 6.15 23.25
CA ALA A 219 16.98 6.75 24.31
C ALA A 219 16.51 8.17 24.66
N THR A 220 17.03 8.69 25.77
CA THR A 220 16.94 10.10 26.14
C THR A 220 18.33 10.62 26.47
N LEU A 221 18.59 11.88 26.13
CA LEU A 221 19.82 12.60 26.50
C LEU A 221 19.62 13.42 27.78
N THR A 222 18.37 13.55 28.22
CA THR A 222 17.96 14.29 29.41
C THR A 222 17.14 13.35 30.30
N PRO A 223 17.77 12.53 31.14
CA PRO A 223 17.08 11.53 31.94
C PRO A 223 16.07 12.16 32.91
N ASN A 224 15.10 11.36 33.37
CA ASN A 224 13.97 11.81 34.19
C ASN A 224 13.09 12.83 33.45
N ALA A 225 12.85 14.00 34.06
CA ALA A 225 11.95 15.05 33.63
C ALA A 225 12.59 16.14 32.76
N GLY A 226 13.81 15.93 32.26
CA GLY A 226 14.55 16.93 31.47
C GLY A 226 15.51 17.80 32.28
N ASP A 227 16.35 18.55 31.58
CA ASP A 227 17.34 19.49 32.14
C ASP A 227 16.69 20.82 32.52
N ASN A 228 17.18 21.46 33.58
CA ASN A 228 16.54 22.67 34.12
C ASN A 228 16.78 23.93 33.27
N ILE A 229 15.70 24.64 32.93
CA ILE A 229 15.71 25.99 32.37
C ILE A 229 15.26 26.96 33.48
N ALA A 230 16.23 27.70 34.03
CA ALA A 230 15.98 28.59 35.18
C ALA A 230 15.41 29.95 34.76
N THR A 231 15.89 30.51 33.65
CA THR A 231 15.47 31.81 33.14
C THR A 231 14.44 31.63 32.04
N ILE A 232 13.20 32.04 32.31
CA ILE A 232 12.05 31.84 31.42
C ILE A 232 11.37 33.17 31.05
N THR A 233 12.09 34.28 31.15
CA THR A 233 11.56 35.62 30.85
C THR A 233 11.56 35.91 29.36
N ALA A 234 10.65 36.76 28.89
CA ALA A 234 10.65 37.19 27.48
C ALA A 234 12.02 37.77 27.06
N GLY A 235 12.50 37.38 25.88
CA GLY A 235 13.75 37.83 25.29
C GLY A 235 14.99 37.03 25.71
N THR A 236 14.86 36.01 26.56
CA THR A 236 16.00 35.17 26.97
C THR A 236 16.06 33.85 26.21
N ASP A 237 17.29 33.39 25.99
CA ASP A 237 17.60 32.08 25.43
C ASP A 237 18.09 31.09 26.51
N TYR A 238 17.87 29.82 26.23
CA TYR A 238 18.56 28.70 26.87
C TYR A 238 19.26 27.91 25.78
N THR A 239 20.54 27.61 25.96
CA THR A 239 21.31 26.75 25.05
C THR A 239 21.98 25.62 25.83
N ASN A 240 22.04 24.42 25.25
CA ASN A 240 22.85 23.33 25.78
C ASN A 240 23.42 22.45 24.66
N SER A 241 24.44 21.66 24.98
CA SER A 241 25.08 20.72 24.07
C SER A 241 25.16 19.33 24.69
N TYR A 242 24.80 18.32 23.91
CA TYR A 242 24.79 16.92 24.32
C TYR A 242 25.72 16.11 23.43
N ASN A 243 26.54 15.29 24.08
CA ASN A 243 27.35 14.27 23.42
C ASN A 243 26.84 12.89 23.83
N TYR A 244 26.49 12.06 22.86
CA TYR A 244 25.96 10.72 23.10
C TYR A 244 26.57 9.72 22.14
N THR A 245 27.24 8.70 22.68
CA THR A 245 27.71 7.56 21.88
C THR A 245 26.54 6.62 21.63
N ILE A 246 26.09 6.55 20.38
CA ILE A 246 24.95 5.74 19.98
C ILE A 246 25.38 4.27 19.95
N PRO A 247 24.82 3.39 20.79
CA PRO A 247 25.18 1.98 20.78
C PRO A 247 24.77 1.32 19.46
N SER A 248 25.45 0.24 19.06
CA SER A 248 25.08 -0.54 17.87
C SER A 248 23.75 -1.27 18.01
N THR A 249 23.36 -1.60 19.25
CA THR A 249 22.07 -2.21 19.58
C THR A 249 21.53 -1.63 20.89
N ILE A 250 20.21 -1.62 21.05
CA ILE A 250 19.54 -1.36 22.34
C ILE A 250 18.58 -2.52 22.56
N ASN A 251 18.79 -3.25 23.66
CA ASN A 251 18.08 -4.50 24.00
C ASN A 251 18.12 -5.57 22.90
N GLY A 252 19.26 -5.71 22.22
CA GLY A 252 19.45 -6.68 21.14
C GLY A 252 18.81 -6.27 19.80
N ILE A 253 18.18 -5.10 19.72
CA ILE A 253 17.62 -4.57 18.48
C ILE A 253 18.62 -3.60 17.86
N PRO A 254 18.98 -3.77 16.57
CA PRO A 254 19.88 -2.87 15.87
C PRO A 254 19.46 -1.39 15.96
N VAL A 255 20.48 -0.53 15.97
CA VAL A 255 20.29 0.91 15.88
C VAL A 255 20.81 1.40 14.54
N GLU A 256 19.89 1.70 13.63
CA GLU A 256 20.17 2.18 12.28
C GLU A 256 20.26 3.71 12.32
N LEU A 257 21.46 4.25 12.07
CA LEU A 257 21.73 5.68 12.25
C LEU A 257 20.88 6.57 11.34
N GLY A 258 20.64 6.13 10.10
CA GLY A 258 19.81 6.85 9.11
C GLY A 258 18.33 6.90 9.47
N ASP A 259 17.87 6.02 10.35
CA ASP A 259 16.48 5.96 10.79
C ASP A 259 16.25 6.69 12.12
N LEU A 260 17.28 7.29 12.71
CA LEU A 260 17.17 8.05 13.95
C LEU A 260 16.54 9.42 13.72
N GLN A 261 15.70 9.83 14.66
CA GLN A 261 15.23 11.20 14.80
C GLN A 261 15.45 11.64 16.24
N VAL A 262 15.66 12.95 16.44
CA VAL A 262 15.86 13.53 17.76
C VAL A 262 14.77 14.57 18.00
N ALA A 263 13.83 14.27 18.90
CA ALA A 263 12.83 15.23 19.33
C ALA A 263 13.37 16.07 20.49
N VAL A 264 13.22 17.39 20.39
CA VAL A 264 13.59 18.35 21.43
C VAL A 264 12.35 19.12 21.87
N TYR A 265 12.08 19.20 23.16
CA TYR A 265 10.89 19.91 23.63
C TYR A 265 11.06 20.53 25.03
N VAL A 266 10.33 21.61 25.26
CA VAL A 266 10.30 22.31 26.54
C VAL A 266 9.02 21.98 27.29
N SER A 267 9.13 21.57 28.56
CA SER A 267 8.00 21.36 29.46
C SER A 267 8.04 22.28 30.67
N GLU A 268 6.95 22.36 31.42
CA GLU A 268 6.93 23.00 32.74
C GLU A 268 7.88 22.27 33.72
N GLY A 269 8.28 22.96 34.81
CA GLY A 269 9.40 22.58 35.69
C GLY A 269 9.28 21.28 36.49
N THR A 270 8.15 20.56 36.41
CA THR A 270 7.89 19.32 37.16
C THR A 270 7.93 18.09 36.25
N SER A 271 8.01 16.88 36.83
CA SER A 271 7.99 15.63 36.06
C SER A 271 6.71 15.41 35.27
N THR A 272 5.58 15.93 35.74
CA THR A 272 4.27 15.87 35.10
C THR A 272 3.89 17.16 34.38
N GLY A 273 4.84 18.11 34.27
CA GLY A 273 4.61 19.43 33.70
C GLY A 273 4.13 19.36 32.25
N LYS A 274 3.25 20.27 31.86
CA LYS A 274 2.75 20.34 30.47
C LYS A 274 3.90 20.60 29.52
N VAL A 275 3.88 19.96 28.35
CA VAL A 275 4.79 20.32 27.28
C VAL A 275 4.32 21.62 26.65
N ILE A 276 5.22 22.59 26.57
CA ILE A 276 4.92 23.92 26.06
C ILE A 276 4.99 23.90 24.55
N SER A 277 6.12 23.49 23.99
CA SER A 277 6.35 23.31 22.55
C SER A 277 7.59 22.45 22.32
N GLY A 278 7.83 22.02 21.08
CA GLY A 278 9.02 21.24 20.70
C GLY A 278 9.27 21.24 19.20
N ASP A 279 10.31 20.55 18.76
CA ASP A 279 10.67 20.37 17.36
C ASP A 279 11.44 19.06 17.16
N TYR A 280 11.67 18.66 15.91
CA TYR A 280 12.73 17.69 15.59
C TYR A 280 14.04 18.45 15.33
N ALA A 281 15.15 17.96 15.88
CA ALA A 281 16.45 18.52 15.60
C ALA A 281 16.93 18.15 14.19
N ASP A 282 17.60 19.10 13.52
CA ASP A 282 18.23 18.88 12.22
C ASP A 282 19.53 18.09 12.41
N ILE A 283 19.53 16.82 12.02
CA ILE A 283 20.70 15.93 12.12
C ILE A 283 21.37 15.78 10.76
N THR A 284 22.69 15.97 10.75
CA THR A 284 23.55 15.72 9.60
C THR A 284 24.53 14.59 9.90
N PHE A 285 24.99 13.90 8.86
CA PHE A 285 25.92 12.78 9.00
C PHE A 285 27.33 13.18 8.57
N THR A 286 28.32 12.73 9.34
CA THR A 286 29.75 12.94 9.12
C THR A 286 30.50 11.61 9.26
N GLY A 287 31.81 11.58 9.05
CA GLY A 287 32.60 10.33 9.13
C GLY A 287 32.33 9.33 7.99
N LEU A 288 31.66 9.78 6.93
CA LEU A 288 31.51 9.02 5.68
C LEU A 288 32.72 9.30 4.78
N SER A 289 33.48 8.24 4.47
CA SER A 289 34.73 8.33 3.71
C SER A 289 34.53 8.30 2.19
N LEU A 290 33.41 7.78 1.72
CA LEU A 290 33.11 7.61 0.31
C LEU A 290 32.24 8.75 -0.22
N ALA A 291 32.54 9.20 -1.43
CA ALA A 291 31.76 10.21 -2.16
C ALA A 291 30.90 9.53 -3.22
N ASN A 292 29.65 9.95 -3.43
CA ASN A 292 28.76 9.34 -4.43
C ASN A 292 28.68 7.80 -4.29
N ASN A 293 28.27 7.30 -3.12
CA ASN A 293 28.02 5.88 -2.87
C ASN A 293 26.51 5.68 -2.64
N ALA A 294 25.87 4.87 -3.48
CA ALA A 294 24.51 4.42 -3.39
C ALA A 294 24.44 2.93 -3.08
N LYS A 295 24.18 2.61 -1.82
CA LYS A 295 24.00 1.24 -1.36
C LYS A 295 22.62 0.70 -1.74
N LEU A 296 22.55 -0.39 -2.50
CA LEU A 296 21.30 -1.09 -2.75
C LEU A 296 20.86 -1.83 -1.47
N LYS A 297 19.63 -1.57 -1.02
CA LYS A 297 19.06 -2.13 0.21
C LYS A 297 18.18 -3.33 -0.06
N SER A 298 17.35 -3.27 -1.09
CA SER A 298 16.48 -4.39 -1.48
C SER A 298 16.07 -4.32 -2.94
N VAL A 299 15.72 -5.49 -3.47
CA VAL A 299 15.02 -5.69 -4.74
C VAL A 299 13.78 -6.52 -4.44
N THR A 300 12.62 -6.03 -4.82
CA THR A 300 11.33 -6.70 -4.62
C THR A 300 10.56 -6.76 -5.93
N SER A 301 9.65 -7.71 -6.01
CA SER A 301 8.65 -7.88 -7.07
C SER A 301 7.56 -8.79 -6.52
N ASP A 302 6.50 -9.00 -7.29
CA ASP A 302 5.59 -10.12 -7.04
C ASP A 302 6.36 -11.44 -7.12
N ASP A 303 5.99 -12.39 -6.25
CA ASP A 303 6.54 -13.76 -6.25
C ASP A 303 5.99 -14.57 -7.41
N VAL A 304 4.70 -14.37 -7.73
CA VAL A 304 4.03 -14.97 -8.88
C VAL A 304 3.66 -13.86 -9.86
N VAL A 305 4.14 -13.99 -11.09
CA VAL A 305 3.78 -13.11 -12.21
C VAL A 305 2.91 -13.85 -13.21
N CYS A 306 2.24 -13.11 -14.09
CA CYS A 306 1.59 -13.69 -15.23
C CYS A 306 2.37 -13.37 -16.50
N GLY A 307 2.62 -14.40 -17.30
CA GLY A 307 3.36 -14.28 -18.54
C GLY A 307 4.85 -14.03 -18.30
N SER A 308 5.49 -13.42 -19.29
CA SER A 308 6.94 -13.26 -19.36
C SER A 308 7.37 -11.83 -19.02
N VAL A 309 6.67 -11.15 -18.11
CA VAL A 309 6.93 -9.75 -17.73
C VAL A 309 6.90 -9.62 -16.21
N VAL A 310 7.82 -8.84 -15.65
CA VAL A 310 7.85 -8.50 -14.21
C VAL A 310 8.20 -7.03 -14.01
N THR A 311 7.64 -6.41 -12.98
CA THR A 311 7.91 -5.02 -12.58
C THR A 311 8.64 -5.02 -11.24
N PRO A 312 9.96 -4.79 -11.21
CA PRO A 312 10.73 -4.74 -9.97
C PRO A 312 10.61 -3.38 -9.26
N THR A 313 10.66 -3.39 -7.94
CA THR A 313 10.84 -2.23 -7.08
C THR A 313 12.17 -2.34 -6.36
N VAL A 314 12.89 -1.24 -6.19
CA VAL A 314 14.19 -1.21 -5.51
C VAL A 314 14.22 -0.16 -4.42
N VAL A 315 14.91 -0.46 -3.34
CA VAL A 315 15.24 0.52 -2.30
C VAL A 315 16.74 0.70 -2.29
N PHE A 316 17.22 1.94 -2.32
CA PHE A 316 18.63 2.24 -2.13
C PHE A 316 18.84 3.43 -1.20
N GLN A 317 20.01 3.46 -0.58
CA GLN A 317 20.43 4.43 0.41
C GLN A 317 21.60 5.25 -0.11
N ASN A 318 21.64 6.54 0.17
CA ASN A 318 22.87 7.30 0.01
C ASN A 318 23.84 6.95 1.14
N TYR A 319 24.86 6.14 0.86
CA TYR A 319 25.90 5.79 1.83
C TYR A 319 27.17 6.64 1.66
N GLY A 320 27.13 7.63 0.76
CA GLY A 320 28.18 8.61 0.54
C GLY A 320 27.95 9.95 1.26
N ASN A 321 29.00 10.77 1.27
CA ASN A 321 28.97 12.11 1.86
C ASN A 321 28.35 13.20 0.96
N ASN A 322 28.26 12.96 -0.35
CA ASN A 322 27.64 13.88 -1.30
C ASN A 322 26.13 13.65 -1.38
N LEU A 323 25.36 14.71 -1.60
CA LEU A 323 23.95 14.61 -1.97
C LEU A 323 23.82 13.85 -3.29
N ILE A 324 23.04 12.76 -3.32
CA ILE A 324 22.73 12.06 -4.58
C ILE A 324 21.59 12.80 -5.27
N THR A 325 21.86 13.27 -6.48
CA THR A 325 20.93 13.99 -7.35
C THR A 325 20.52 13.19 -8.58
N SER A 326 21.34 12.21 -8.96
CA SER A 326 21.01 11.24 -10.01
C SER A 326 21.66 9.88 -9.74
N ALA A 327 21.05 8.81 -10.25
CA ALA A 327 21.62 7.46 -10.25
C ALA A 327 21.17 6.67 -11.48
N THR A 328 22.01 5.75 -11.97
CA THR A 328 21.67 4.82 -13.06
C THR A 328 21.50 3.41 -12.50
N ILE A 329 20.28 2.89 -12.58
CA ILE A 329 19.93 1.56 -12.07
C ILE A 329 19.87 0.60 -13.26
N SER A 330 20.80 -0.34 -13.33
CA SER A 330 20.84 -1.39 -14.34
C SER A 330 20.19 -2.65 -13.81
N TYR A 331 19.35 -3.31 -14.60
CA TYR A 331 18.66 -4.53 -14.17
C TYR A 331 18.39 -5.49 -15.32
N ASN A 332 18.33 -6.78 -15.00
CA ASN A 332 18.01 -7.87 -15.93
C ASN A 332 17.28 -9.00 -15.21
N VAL A 333 16.68 -9.90 -15.98
CA VAL A 333 16.15 -11.17 -15.48
C VAL A 333 16.98 -12.32 -16.07
N ASN A 334 17.36 -13.28 -15.25
CA ASN A 334 18.09 -14.50 -15.62
C ASN A 334 19.42 -14.27 -16.37
N GLY A 335 20.09 -13.15 -16.12
CA GLY A 335 21.33 -12.80 -16.84
C GLY A 335 21.10 -12.37 -18.28
N GLY A 336 19.86 -12.04 -18.66
CA GLY A 336 19.51 -11.49 -19.96
C GLY A 336 20.11 -10.10 -20.22
N THR A 337 19.78 -9.51 -21.37
CA THR A 337 20.29 -8.17 -21.73
C THR A 337 19.85 -7.14 -20.70
N PRO A 338 20.78 -6.43 -20.03
CA PRO A 338 20.40 -5.41 -19.06
C PRO A 338 19.69 -4.24 -19.69
N THR A 339 18.68 -3.73 -18.98
CA THR A 339 18.06 -2.43 -19.23
C THR A 339 18.42 -1.46 -18.11
N THR A 340 18.26 -0.17 -18.36
CA THR A 340 18.65 0.88 -17.42
C THR A 340 17.48 1.79 -17.10
N PHE A 341 17.37 2.18 -15.84
CA PHE A 341 16.44 3.19 -15.35
C PHE A 341 17.20 4.40 -14.79
N PRO A 342 16.97 5.60 -15.33
CA PRO A 342 17.53 6.83 -14.78
C PRO A 342 16.70 7.31 -13.59
N TRP A 343 17.32 7.44 -12.43
CA TRP A 343 16.73 8.09 -11.27
C TRP A 343 17.28 9.51 -11.12
N THR A 344 16.41 10.47 -10.80
CA THR A 344 16.78 11.84 -10.44
C THR A 344 16.04 12.26 -9.18
N GLY A 345 16.70 12.98 -8.28
CA GLY A 345 16.10 13.39 -7.02
C GLY A 345 17.04 14.21 -6.15
N SER A 346 16.83 14.12 -4.83
CA SER A 346 17.68 14.73 -3.82
C SER A 346 17.69 13.83 -2.59
N LEU A 347 18.70 12.97 -2.48
CA LEU A 347 18.83 11.98 -1.42
C LEU A 347 20.05 12.31 -0.53
N ALA A 348 19.77 12.82 0.67
CA ALA A 348 20.80 13.16 1.66
C ALA A 348 21.48 11.89 2.22
N SER A 349 22.67 12.04 2.81
CA SER A 349 23.40 10.92 3.41
C SER A 349 22.56 10.15 4.41
N LEU A 350 22.67 8.82 4.35
CA LEU A 350 21.88 7.80 5.04
C LEU A 350 20.36 7.83 4.79
N ALA A 351 19.84 8.72 3.95
CA ALA A 351 18.45 8.65 3.53
C ALA A 351 18.24 7.53 2.50
N ASN A 352 17.06 6.92 2.55
CA ASN A 352 16.62 5.87 1.62
C ASN A 352 15.61 6.44 0.62
N THR A 353 15.54 5.85 -0.58
CA THR A 353 14.45 6.07 -1.53
C THR A 353 13.99 4.74 -2.11
N THR A 354 12.69 4.65 -2.40
CA THR A 354 12.08 3.54 -3.15
C THR A 354 11.87 3.98 -4.60
N VAL A 355 12.14 3.08 -5.55
CA VAL A 355 11.98 3.32 -6.98
C VAL A 355 11.30 2.12 -7.62
N ASP A 356 10.14 2.37 -8.22
CA ASP A 356 9.48 1.40 -9.10
C ASP A 356 10.13 1.47 -10.48
N LEU A 357 10.71 0.35 -10.93
CA LEU A 357 11.37 0.24 -12.22
C LEU A 357 10.35 -0.05 -13.33
N ASN A 358 10.75 0.16 -14.57
CA ASN A 358 9.89 -0.20 -15.71
C ASN A 358 9.77 -1.73 -15.83
N PRO A 359 8.61 -2.24 -16.29
CA PRO A 359 8.43 -3.66 -16.57
C PRO A 359 9.52 -4.21 -17.50
N ILE A 360 10.01 -5.42 -17.22
CA ILE A 360 11.02 -6.10 -18.01
C ILE A 360 10.50 -7.47 -18.47
N SER A 361 10.62 -7.73 -19.77
CA SER A 361 10.30 -9.03 -20.34
C SER A 361 11.44 -10.04 -20.13
N PHE A 362 11.12 -11.31 -19.94
CA PHE A 362 12.09 -12.36 -19.67
C PHE A 362 11.68 -13.71 -20.26
N SER A 363 12.65 -14.59 -20.53
CA SER A 363 12.36 -15.99 -20.86
C SER A 363 12.22 -16.78 -19.57
N ASP A 364 11.06 -17.38 -19.38
CA ASP A 364 10.74 -18.14 -18.17
C ASP A 364 11.55 -19.44 -18.09
N ILE A 365 12.23 -19.63 -16.96
CA ILE A 365 12.98 -20.85 -16.63
C ILE A 365 12.40 -21.58 -15.41
N GLY A 366 11.15 -21.28 -15.04
CA GLY A 366 10.44 -21.80 -13.88
C GLY A 366 10.72 -20.99 -12.63
N ASN A 367 11.99 -20.86 -12.23
CA ASN A 367 12.40 -19.99 -11.13
C ASN A 367 13.31 -18.87 -11.66
N ASN A 368 12.76 -17.68 -11.76
CA ASN A 368 13.44 -16.54 -12.35
C ASN A 368 14.10 -15.67 -11.28
N THR A 369 15.23 -15.07 -11.65
CA THR A 369 16.00 -14.18 -10.79
C THR A 369 16.15 -12.81 -11.44
N ILE A 370 15.68 -11.77 -10.75
CA ILE A 370 15.90 -10.37 -11.10
C ILE A 370 17.23 -9.96 -10.49
N ASN A 371 18.13 -9.42 -11.30
CA ASN A 371 19.40 -8.85 -10.86
C ASN A 371 19.35 -7.34 -11.04
N VAL A 372 19.76 -6.60 -10.02
CA VAL A 372 19.84 -5.13 -10.05
C VAL A 372 21.23 -4.71 -9.60
N THR A 373 21.77 -3.69 -10.28
CA THR A 373 23.03 -3.03 -9.93
C THR A 373 22.89 -1.52 -10.13
N ILE A 374 23.30 -0.73 -9.15
CA ILE A 374 23.51 0.71 -9.31
C ILE A 374 24.89 0.92 -9.95
N THR A 375 24.93 1.61 -11.08
CA THR A 375 26.14 1.70 -11.93
C THR A 375 26.82 3.06 -11.83
N ASP A 376 26.03 4.12 -11.82
CA ASP A 376 26.49 5.50 -11.72
C ASP A 376 25.70 6.28 -10.68
N VAL A 377 26.38 7.18 -9.97
CA VAL A 377 25.83 8.12 -9.01
C VAL A 377 26.38 9.52 -9.33
N ASN A 378 25.48 10.50 -9.50
CA ASN A 378 25.84 11.87 -9.88
C ASN A 378 26.70 11.98 -11.16
N GLY A 379 26.51 11.05 -12.11
CA GLY A 379 27.24 11.05 -13.39
C GLY A 379 28.66 10.51 -13.32
N VAL A 380 29.05 9.88 -12.21
CA VAL A 380 30.30 9.12 -12.07
C VAL A 380 30.01 7.71 -11.57
N ALA A 381 30.96 6.79 -11.80
CA ALA A 381 30.86 5.45 -11.24
C ALA A 381 30.71 5.50 -9.72
N ASP A 382 29.85 4.64 -9.21
CA ASP A 382 29.66 4.49 -7.77
C ASP A 382 30.98 4.06 -7.08
N THR A 383 31.25 4.64 -5.92
CA THR A 383 32.55 4.48 -5.24
C THR A 383 32.68 3.22 -4.38
N ASP A 384 31.61 2.46 -4.15
CA ASP A 384 31.67 1.13 -3.54
C ASP A 384 30.91 0.08 -4.37
N PRO A 385 31.55 -0.53 -5.38
CA PRO A 385 30.93 -1.58 -6.17
C PRO A 385 30.40 -2.78 -5.39
N ALA A 386 30.85 -2.99 -4.14
CA ALA A 386 30.50 -4.17 -3.35
C ALA A 386 29.07 -4.13 -2.79
N ASP A 387 28.45 -2.95 -2.66
CA ASP A 387 27.11 -2.80 -2.09
C ASP A 387 26.05 -2.26 -3.06
N ASN A 388 26.40 -2.18 -4.35
CA ASN A 388 25.53 -1.68 -5.41
C ASN A 388 24.56 -2.70 -5.99
N SER A 389 24.74 -3.98 -5.66
CA SER A 389 24.03 -5.08 -6.32
C SER A 389 23.17 -5.90 -5.37
N GLY A 390 22.09 -6.44 -5.92
CA GLY A 390 21.11 -7.23 -5.18
C GLY A 390 20.22 -8.01 -6.13
N THR A 391 19.54 -9.00 -5.60
CA THR A 391 18.72 -9.90 -6.41
C THR A 391 17.38 -10.19 -5.75
N LYS A 392 16.38 -10.48 -6.58
CA LYS A 392 15.11 -11.08 -6.19
C LYS A 392 14.98 -12.41 -6.90
N THR A 393 14.99 -13.50 -6.13
CA THR A 393 14.83 -14.88 -6.62
C THR A 393 13.40 -15.37 -6.38
N ASN A 394 13.08 -16.57 -6.86
CA ASN A 394 11.78 -17.22 -6.68
C ASN A 394 10.64 -16.44 -7.33
N VAL A 395 10.92 -15.76 -8.45
CA VAL A 395 9.89 -15.17 -9.31
C VAL A 395 9.41 -16.26 -10.25
N THR A 396 8.20 -16.77 -10.03
CA THR A 396 7.62 -17.83 -10.85
C THR A 396 6.50 -17.27 -11.71
N ASN A 397 6.23 -17.93 -12.84
CA ASN A 397 5.05 -17.64 -13.64
C ASN A 397 3.86 -18.45 -13.11
N THR A 398 2.66 -17.88 -13.19
CA THR A 398 1.44 -18.58 -12.79
C THR A 398 1.25 -19.86 -13.62
N SER A 399 0.86 -20.93 -12.94
CA SER A 399 0.44 -22.18 -13.59
C SER A 399 -1.04 -22.17 -13.97
N SER A 400 -1.81 -21.19 -13.47
CA SER A 400 -3.23 -21.01 -13.78
C SER A 400 -3.41 -20.50 -15.20
N THR A 401 -3.79 -21.41 -16.09
CA THR A 401 -3.94 -21.11 -17.52
C THR A 401 -5.31 -21.56 -18.02
N GLY A 402 -5.92 -20.74 -18.87
CA GLY A 402 -7.21 -21.01 -19.49
C GLY A 402 -7.16 -20.93 -21.01
N THR A 403 -8.16 -21.54 -21.65
CA THR A 403 -8.46 -21.41 -23.07
C THR A 403 -9.94 -21.16 -23.28
N GLY A 404 -10.29 -20.31 -24.24
CA GLY A 404 -11.68 -19.94 -24.53
C GLY A 404 -12.01 -18.50 -24.13
N THR A 405 -13.28 -18.15 -24.25
CA THR A 405 -13.80 -16.80 -23.97
C THR A 405 -14.81 -16.77 -22.84
N LEU A 406 -15.34 -17.92 -22.42
CA LEU A 406 -16.41 -18.04 -21.43
C LEU A 406 -15.93 -18.83 -20.22
N TYR A 407 -16.16 -18.24 -19.05
CA TYR A 407 -15.74 -18.74 -17.75
C TYR A 407 -16.85 -18.52 -16.73
N GLU A 408 -16.83 -19.30 -15.66
CA GLU A 408 -17.69 -19.10 -14.49
C GLU A 408 -16.81 -18.75 -13.28
N LEU A 409 -17.11 -17.63 -12.64
CA LEU A 409 -16.58 -17.28 -11.33
C LEU A 409 -17.63 -17.62 -10.28
N ILE A 410 -17.27 -18.48 -9.35
CA ILE A 410 -18.09 -18.87 -8.21
C ILE A 410 -17.46 -18.28 -6.95
N VAL A 411 -18.11 -17.26 -6.38
CA VAL A 411 -17.72 -16.68 -5.10
C VAL A 411 -18.65 -17.22 -4.03
N THR A 412 -18.13 -18.10 -3.18
CA THR A 412 -18.86 -18.65 -2.04
C THR A 412 -18.56 -17.80 -0.82
N GLN A 413 -19.51 -16.94 -0.42
CA GLN A 413 -19.38 -16.15 0.81
C GLN A 413 -19.55 -17.04 2.05
N ASP A 414 -19.05 -16.54 3.19
CA ASP A 414 -19.46 -17.00 4.51
C ASP A 414 -20.69 -16.20 4.99
N GLN A 415 -20.83 -16.04 6.31
CA GLN A 415 -21.93 -15.26 6.89
C GLN A 415 -21.91 -13.79 6.46
N TYR A 416 -20.75 -13.17 6.24
CA TYR A 416 -20.61 -11.72 6.10
C TYR A 416 -20.35 -11.31 4.65
N GLY A 417 -21.32 -11.60 3.79
CA GLY A 417 -21.27 -11.23 2.36
C GLY A 417 -21.06 -9.74 2.09
N SER A 418 -21.43 -8.87 3.04
CA SER A 418 -21.31 -7.41 2.90
C SER A 418 -19.88 -6.89 2.92
N GLU A 419 -18.93 -7.71 3.35
CA GLU A 419 -17.51 -7.37 3.45
C GLU A 419 -16.75 -7.73 2.16
N ILE A 420 -17.35 -8.52 1.28
CA ILE A 420 -16.69 -9.16 0.14
C ILE A 420 -16.90 -8.35 -1.13
N THR A 421 -15.82 -7.88 -1.73
CA THR A 421 -15.84 -7.34 -3.10
C THR A 421 -14.78 -8.00 -3.95
N TRP A 422 -14.99 -8.05 -5.26
CA TRP A 422 -14.00 -8.64 -6.16
C TRP A 422 -13.99 -7.95 -7.52
N GLU A 423 -12.86 -8.07 -8.21
CA GLU A 423 -12.67 -7.61 -9.59
C GLU A 423 -11.72 -8.52 -10.37
N ILE A 424 -11.87 -8.55 -11.70
CA ILE A 424 -10.95 -9.16 -12.66
C ILE A 424 -10.41 -8.05 -13.55
N ILE A 425 -9.10 -7.82 -13.51
CA ILE A 425 -8.38 -6.79 -14.26
C ILE A 425 -7.74 -7.43 -15.48
N ASP A 426 -7.87 -6.78 -16.65
CA ASP A 426 -7.03 -7.08 -17.82
C ASP A 426 -5.70 -6.35 -17.64
N ASP A 427 -4.62 -7.10 -17.39
CA ASP A 427 -3.29 -6.55 -17.11
C ASP A 427 -2.74 -5.72 -18.29
N ALA A 428 -3.21 -5.96 -19.53
CA ALA A 428 -2.80 -5.18 -20.68
C ALA A 428 -3.39 -3.76 -20.68
N THR A 429 -4.57 -3.58 -20.07
CA THR A 429 -5.23 -2.27 -19.98
C THR A 429 -5.12 -1.63 -18.59
N GLY A 430 -4.88 -2.43 -17.56
CA GLY A 430 -4.93 -2.02 -16.16
C GLY A 430 -6.33 -1.70 -15.64
N ASN A 431 -7.39 -2.09 -16.36
CA ASN A 431 -8.78 -1.82 -15.99
C ASN A 431 -9.57 -3.11 -15.75
N PRO A 432 -10.63 -3.08 -14.93
CA PRO A 432 -11.55 -4.19 -14.80
C PRO A 432 -12.20 -4.56 -16.14
N ILE A 433 -12.34 -5.85 -16.42
CA ILE A 433 -13.06 -6.33 -17.60
C ILE A 433 -14.57 -6.04 -17.46
N PRO A 434 -15.32 -5.91 -18.57
CA PRO A 434 -16.78 -5.81 -18.52
C PRO A 434 -17.42 -6.99 -17.76
N GLY A 435 -18.20 -6.69 -16.73
CA GLY A 435 -18.83 -7.72 -15.88
C GLY A 435 -17.88 -8.42 -14.89
N GLY A 436 -16.60 -8.05 -14.89
CA GLY A 436 -15.60 -8.59 -13.97
C GLY A 436 -15.49 -7.81 -12.67
N THR A 437 -16.60 -7.38 -12.08
CA THR A 437 -16.63 -6.77 -10.74
C THR A 437 -17.89 -7.24 -10.02
N GLY A 438 -17.82 -7.51 -8.72
CA GLY A 438 -18.99 -7.91 -7.94
C GLY A 438 -18.84 -7.75 -6.43
N GLY A 439 -19.93 -8.08 -5.73
CA GLY A 439 -20.13 -7.71 -4.33
C GLY A 439 -20.42 -6.20 -4.15
N PRO A 440 -20.58 -5.72 -2.91
CA PRO A 440 -20.81 -6.52 -1.71
C PRO A 440 -22.14 -7.27 -1.78
N TYR A 441 -22.22 -8.41 -1.10
CA TYR A 441 -23.43 -9.22 -1.03
C TYR A 441 -24.18 -8.97 0.29
N SER A 442 -25.39 -9.53 0.43
CA SER A 442 -26.11 -9.47 1.70
C SER A 442 -25.56 -10.49 2.70
N ASP A 443 -25.46 -10.10 3.97
CA ASP A 443 -25.14 -11.02 5.05
C ASP A 443 -26.20 -12.11 5.21
N LEU A 444 -25.76 -13.28 5.67
CA LEU A 444 -26.65 -14.37 6.06
C LEU A 444 -27.17 -14.13 7.48
N GLY A 445 -28.43 -14.54 7.73
CA GLY A 445 -29.05 -14.39 9.05
C GLY A 445 -28.45 -15.30 10.15
N ALA A 446 -27.58 -16.24 9.77
CA ALA A 446 -26.81 -17.11 10.66
C ALA A 446 -25.55 -17.61 9.94
N SER A 447 -24.62 -18.20 10.69
CA SER A 447 -23.42 -18.83 10.14
C SER A 447 -23.76 -19.85 9.05
N GLY A 448 -23.07 -19.77 7.91
CA GLY A 448 -23.36 -20.55 6.72
C GLY A 448 -22.54 -20.09 5.53
N ILE A 449 -22.84 -20.65 4.36
CA ILE A 449 -22.22 -20.28 3.09
C ILE A 449 -23.28 -20.05 2.01
N LEU A 450 -22.99 -19.19 1.04
CA LEU A 450 -23.82 -18.96 -0.14
C LEU A 450 -22.94 -18.74 -1.37
N ALA A 451 -23.20 -19.49 -2.44
CA ALA A 451 -22.48 -19.34 -3.71
C ALA A 451 -23.15 -18.28 -4.61
N HIS A 452 -22.31 -17.41 -5.17
CA HIS A 452 -22.69 -16.44 -6.19
C HIS A 452 -21.95 -16.77 -7.47
N ASN A 453 -22.70 -17.17 -8.50
CA ASN A 453 -22.17 -17.56 -9.79
C ASN A 453 -22.22 -16.38 -10.77
N HIS A 454 -21.10 -16.10 -11.41
CA HIS A 454 -20.94 -15.02 -12.36
C HIS A 454 -20.39 -15.54 -13.68
N ASN A 455 -21.11 -15.26 -14.77
CA ASN A 455 -20.62 -15.58 -16.11
C ASN A 455 -19.63 -14.50 -16.53
N ILE A 456 -18.39 -14.90 -16.77
CA ILE A 456 -17.29 -14.02 -17.14
C ILE A 456 -16.93 -14.25 -18.61
N THR A 457 -16.82 -13.16 -19.37
CA THR A 457 -16.36 -13.20 -20.76
C THR A 457 -15.02 -12.51 -20.89
N LEU A 458 -14.01 -13.24 -21.36
CA LEU A 458 -12.67 -12.72 -21.64
C LEU A 458 -12.47 -12.62 -23.16
N SER A 459 -12.28 -11.41 -23.66
CA SER A 459 -12.23 -11.11 -25.10
C SER A 459 -10.82 -11.10 -25.70
N SER A 460 -9.80 -11.24 -24.87
CA SER A 460 -8.38 -11.17 -25.24
C SER A 460 -7.60 -12.37 -24.69
N THR A 461 -6.58 -12.80 -25.41
CA THR A 461 -5.53 -13.61 -24.80
C THR A 461 -4.63 -12.71 -23.97
N GLY A 462 -4.04 -13.23 -22.90
CA GLY A 462 -3.12 -12.50 -22.07
C GLY A 462 -3.39 -12.70 -20.59
N CYS A 463 -2.78 -11.82 -19.80
CA CYS A 463 -2.77 -11.91 -18.36
C CYS A 463 -3.92 -11.16 -17.72
N TYR A 464 -4.49 -11.80 -16.71
CA TYR A 464 -5.55 -11.25 -15.91
C TYR A 464 -5.24 -11.45 -14.43
N THR A 465 -5.68 -10.48 -13.65
CA THR A 465 -5.55 -10.48 -12.19
C THR A 465 -6.94 -10.47 -11.57
N PHE A 466 -7.25 -11.50 -10.77
CA PHE A 466 -8.43 -11.52 -9.91
C PHE A 466 -8.05 -11.00 -8.52
N ASN A 467 -8.70 -9.92 -8.10
CA ASN A 467 -8.59 -9.38 -6.75
C ASN A 467 -9.87 -9.71 -5.99
N VAL A 468 -9.73 -10.19 -4.76
CA VAL A 468 -10.82 -10.24 -3.80
C VAL A 468 -10.44 -9.44 -2.56
N ASN A 469 -11.37 -8.69 -2.01
CA ASN A 469 -11.20 -7.90 -0.80
C ASN A 469 -12.26 -8.29 0.23
N ASP A 470 -11.83 -8.31 1.48
CA ASP A 470 -12.65 -8.46 2.67
C ASP A 470 -12.47 -7.22 3.56
N ALA A 471 -13.56 -6.47 3.77
CA ALA A 471 -13.51 -5.18 4.45
C ALA A 471 -13.15 -5.29 5.94
N TYR A 472 -13.43 -6.42 6.59
CA TYR A 472 -13.14 -6.65 8.00
C TYR A 472 -11.75 -7.24 8.23
N GLY A 473 -11.29 -8.04 7.26
CA GLY A 473 -9.92 -8.53 7.14
C GLY A 473 -9.66 -9.87 7.81
N ASP A 474 -10.69 -10.69 8.00
CA ASP A 474 -10.59 -12.08 8.42
C ASP A 474 -10.78 -13.09 7.27
N GLY A 475 -11.26 -12.62 6.13
CA GLY A 475 -11.43 -13.40 4.90
C GLY A 475 -12.66 -14.29 4.94
N ILE A 476 -13.00 -14.85 3.78
CA ILE A 476 -14.30 -15.54 3.58
C ILE A 476 -14.34 -16.97 4.12
N ASN A 477 -13.31 -17.39 4.86
CA ASN A 477 -13.23 -18.70 5.53
C ASN A 477 -12.70 -18.52 6.96
N ALA A 478 -13.45 -17.77 7.76
CA ALA A 478 -13.06 -17.35 9.12
C ALA A 478 -13.86 -18.02 10.26
N GLY A 479 -14.53 -19.14 9.99
CA GLY A 479 -15.25 -19.92 11.02
C GLY A 479 -16.73 -19.56 11.21
N TYR A 480 -17.23 -18.56 10.47
CA TYR A 480 -18.67 -18.25 10.33
C TYR A 480 -19.27 -18.85 9.05
N GLY A 481 -18.50 -19.67 8.36
CA GLY A 481 -18.80 -20.31 7.09
C GLY A 481 -17.46 -20.61 6.43
N ALA A 482 -17.37 -21.70 5.68
CA ALA A 482 -16.16 -22.06 4.94
C ALA A 482 -16.32 -21.65 3.47
N GLY A 483 -16.33 -20.35 3.22
CA GLY A 483 -16.37 -19.79 1.88
C GLY A 483 -15.11 -20.10 1.08
N ASN A 484 -15.19 -19.89 -0.23
CA ASN A 484 -14.11 -20.14 -1.18
C ASN A 484 -14.39 -19.42 -2.50
N ILE A 485 -13.39 -19.36 -3.37
CA ILE A 485 -13.55 -18.83 -4.74
C ILE A 485 -13.05 -19.89 -5.71
N LYS A 486 -13.80 -20.07 -6.80
CA LYS A 486 -13.43 -20.95 -7.90
C LYS A 486 -13.66 -20.21 -9.20
N PHE A 487 -12.66 -20.25 -10.08
CA PHE A 487 -12.77 -19.74 -11.44
C PHE A 487 -12.53 -20.89 -12.41
N GLU A 488 -13.50 -21.19 -13.26
CA GLU A 488 -13.48 -22.35 -14.14
C GLU A 488 -13.92 -22.05 -15.56
N ASP A 489 -13.49 -22.89 -16.51
CA ASP A 489 -13.93 -22.81 -17.90
C ASP A 489 -15.33 -23.44 -18.09
N ASN A 490 -15.89 -23.30 -19.31
CA ASN A 490 -17.17 -23.89 -19.67
C ASN A 490 -17.24 -25.44 -19.61
N ASN A 491 -16.13 -26.13 -19.37
CA ASN A 491 -16.08 -27.58 -19.15
C ASN A 491 -15.95 -27.97 -17.67
N ASN A 492 -16.08 -27.00 -16.75
CA ASN A 492 -15.87 -27.13 -15.32
C ASN A 492 -14.42 -27.48 -14.93
N VAL A 493 -13.44 -27.08 -15.76
CA VAL A 493 -12.02 -27.18 -15.42
C VAL A 493 -11.61 -25.93 -14.68
N ALA A 494 -11.20 -26.09 -13.42
CA ALA A 494 -10.75 -24.97 -12.60
C ALA A 494 -9.44 -24.39 -13.16
N ILE A 495 -9.44 -23.07 -13.39
CA ILE A 495 -8.27 -22.26 -13.71
C ILE A 495 -7.52 -21.95 -12.42
N PHE A 496 -8.25 -21.58 -11.37
CA PHE A 496 -7.74 -21.48 -10.01
C PHE A 496 -8.83 -21.77 -8.97
N THR A 497 -8.38 -22.12 -7.76
CA THR A 497 -9.22 -22.26 -6.58
C THR A 497 -8.55 -21.57 -5.42
N ASN A 498 -9.28 -20.68 -4.76
CA ASN A 498 -8.85 -20.00 -3.56
C ASN A 498 -9.69 -20.53 -2.38
N ASN A 499 -9.04 -20.94 -1.30
CA ASN A 499 -9.71 -21.57 -0.16
C ASN A 499 -10.42 -20.58 0.77
N GLY A 500 -10.38 -19.28 0.47
CA GLY A 500 -11.02 -18.23 1.24
C GLY A 500 -10.25 -17.80 2.49
N THR A 501 -9.06 -18.35 2.75
CA THR A 501 -8.25 -18.04 3.93
C THR A 501 -7.24 -16.94 3.61
N TYR A 502 -7.66 -15.70 3.75
CA TYR A 502 -6.81 -14.51 3.58
C TYR A 502 -7.19 -13.44 4.60
N GLY A 503 -6.42 -12.36 4.67
CA GLY A 503 -6.74 -11.22 5.54
C GLY A 503 -7.77 -10.30 4.89
N SER A 504 -7.36 -9.08 4.56
CA SER A 504 -8.19 -8.08 3.89
C SER A 504 -8.28 -8.22 2.37
N SER A 505 -7.42 -9.02 1.76
CA SER A 505 -7.47 -9.29 0.33
C SER A 505 -6.66 -10.51 -0.04
N ASP A 506 -6.94 -11.07 -1.21
CA ASP A 506 -6.07 -12.01 -1.92
C ASP A 506 -6.05 -11.73 -3.41
N VAL A 507 -5.01 -12.20 -4.09
CA VAL A 507 -4.76 -11.93 -5.50
C VAL A 507 -4.40 -13.22 -6.23
N GLU A 508 -5.18 -13.55 -7.26
CA GLU A 508 -4.94 -14.71 -8.14
C GLU A 508 -4.61 -14.22 -9.54
N LYS A 509 -3.47 -14.64 -10.08
CA LYS A 509 -3.06 -14.29 -11.45
C LYS A 509 -3.22 -15.48 -12.38
N PHE A 510 -3.79 -15.27 -13.55
CA PHE A 510 -3.99 -16.33 -14.54
C PHE A 510 -3.82 -15.83 -15.98
N ASN A 511 -3.51 -16.74 -16.89
CA ASN A 511 -3.22 -16.43 -18.29
C ASN A 511 -4.19 -17.12 -19.24
N ILE A 512 -4.81 -16.36 -20.15
CA ILE A 512 -5.60 -16.91 -21.26
C ILE A 512 -4.72 -17.10 -22.48
N THR A 513 -4.43 -18.35 -22.79
CA THR A 513 -3.43 -18.73 -23.79
C THR A 513 -3.99 -18.81 -25.20
N SER A 514 -5.30 -19.01 -25.34
CA SER A 514 -5.99 -18.98 -26.64
C SER A 514 -7.47 -18.68 -26.46
N LEU A 515 -8.08 -18.04 -27.45
CA LEU A 515 -9.52 -17.82 -27.53
C LEU A 515 -10.16 -18.94 -28.37
N THR A 516 -10.23 -20.15 -27.83
CA THR A 516 -10.95 -21.25 -28.50
C THR A 516 -12.41 -21.24 -28.08
N GLY A 517 -13.24 -20.54 -28.83
CA GLY A 517 -14.69 -20.56 -28.69
C GLY A 517 -15.35 -20.22 -30.02
N ILE A 518 -16.25 -21.08 -30.50
CA ILE A 518 -17.23 -20.64 -31.49
C ILE A 518 -18.16 -19.72 -30.70
N ASN A 519 -18.25 -18.45 -31.11
CA ASN A 519 -19.31 -17.57 -30.64
C ASN A 519 -20.65 -18.16 -31.12
N GLU A 520 -21.24 -19.07 -30.35
CA GLU A 520 -22.70 -19.25 -30.37
C GLU A 520 -23.30 -18.00 -29.75
N SER A 521 -23.34 -16.93 -30.54
CA SER A 521 -24.19 -15.77 -30.26
C SER A 521 -25.62 -16.30 -30.31
N ASN A 522 -26.17 -16.67 -29.16
CA ASN A 522 -27.54 -17.13 -29.00
C ASN A 522 -28.51 -15.96 -29.24
N THR A 523 -28.64 -15.50 -30.48
CA THR A 523 -29.67 -14.54 -30.89
C THR A 523 -31.05 -15.19 -31.00
N ALA A 524 -31.13 -16.53 -30.93
CA ALA A 524 -32.39 -17.26 -30.94
C ALA A 524 -32.46 -18.37 -29.90
N SER A 525 -33.30 -18.18 -28.89
CA SER A 525 -33.63 -19.18 -27.87
C SER A 525 -34.93 -19.93 -28.22
N GLY A 526 -34.98 -21.23 -27.91
CA GLY A 526 -36.22 -22.02 -27.95
C GLY A 526 -36.67 -22.58 -29.32
N LEU A 527 -35.75 -22.79 -30.29
CA LEU A 527 -36.11 -23.37 -31.60
C LEU A 527 -36.68 -24.80 -31.46
N SER A 528 -37.97 -24.96 -31.81
CA SER A 528 -38.69 -26.24 -31.79
C SER A 528 -39.45 -26.47 -33.09
N ILE A 529 -39.61 -27.75 -33.48
CA ILE A 529 -40.44 -28.13 -34.64
C ILE A 529 -41.51 -29.12 -34.20
N TYR A 530 -42.78 -28.78 -34.41
CA TYR A 530 -43.90 -29.61 -33.99
C TYR A 530 -45.11 -29.54 -34.95
N PRO A 531 -45.84 -30.65 -35.15
CA PRO A 531 -45.47 -31.99 -34.71
C PRO A 531 -44.25 -32.51 -35.49
N ASN A 532 -43.39 -33.28 -34.84
CA ASN A 532 -42.27 -33.98 -35.47
C ASN A 532 -42.14 -35.37 -34.83
N PRO A 533 -42.51 -36.47 -35.53
CA PRO A 533 -42.87 -36.54 -36.95
C PRO A 533 -44.16 -35.78 -37.31
N THR A 534 -44.25 -35.28 -38.54
CA THR A 534 -45.47 -34.71 -39.14
C THR A 534 -46.00 -35.61 -40.26
N ASN A 535 -47.31 -35.57 -40.51
CA ASN A 535 -47.94 -36.23 -41.67
C ASN A 535 -48.14 -35.27 -42.86
N SER A 536 -47.91 -33.97 -42.68
CA SER A 536 -48.10 -32.95 -43.73
C SER A 536 -47.36 -31.66 -43.40
N ILE A 537 -47.78 -30.96 -42.34
CA ILE A 537 -47.29 -29.63 -41.97
C ILE A 537 -46.62 -29.68 -40.58
N ALA A 538 -45.49 -29.01 -40.42
CA ALA A 538 -44.85 -28.77 -39.13
C ALA A 538 -44.63 -27.26 -38.90
N THR A 539 -44.80 -26.80 -37.67
CA THR A 539 -44.50 -25.44 -37.25
C THR A 539 -43.10 -25.39 -36.64
N ILE A 540 -42.30 -24.44 -37.10
CA ILE A 540 -40.98 -24.11 -36.57
C ILE A 540 -41.14 -22.85 -35.71
N SER A 541 -40.97 -22.97 -34.40
CA SER A 541 -41.14 -21.87 -33.44
C SER A 541 -39.79 -21.50 -32.82
N PHE A 542 -39.47 -20.21 -32.72
CA PHE A 542 -38.24 -19.67 -32.11
C PHE A 542 -38.49 -18.26 -31.56
N SER A 543 -37.62 -17.76 -30.69
CA SER A 543 -37.69 -16.38 -30.15
C SER A 543 -36.51 -15.56 -30.65
N LEU A 544 -36.75 -14.31 -31.04
CA LEU A 544 -35.71 -13.35 -31.39
C LEU A 544 -35.53 -12.33 -30.26
N GLU A 545 -34.30 -12.07 -29.85
CA GLU A 545 -33.97 -11.06 -28.82
C GLU A 545 -33.95 -9.62 -29.37
N GLU A 546 -33.74 -9.48 -30.68
CA GLU A 546 -33.79 -8.22 -31.42
C GLU A 546 -34.36 -8.43 -32.84
N ALA A 547 -34.74 -7.35 -33.51
CA ALA A 547 -35.22 -7.43 -34.89
C ALA A 547 -34.05 -7.74 -35.84
N THR A 548 -34.09 -8.86 -36.55
CA THR A 548 -32.98 -9.34 -37.38
C THR A 548 -33.46 -10.10 -38.63
N SER A 549 -32.55 -10.35 -39.58
CA SER A 549 -32.85 -11.07 -40.81
C SER A 549 -32.96 -12.58 -40.58
N VAL A 550 -34.03 -13.21 -41.05
CA VAL A 550 -34.28 -14.65 -40.93
C VAL A 550 -34.48 -15.26 -42.33
N LYS A 551 -33.82 -16.38 -42.59
CA LYS A 551 -33.97 -17.18 -43.81
C LYS A 551 -34.15 -18.65 -43.44
N MET A 552 -35.13 -19.31 -44.03
CA MET A 552 -35.35 -20.75 -43.92
C MET A 552 -35.06 -21.42 -45.26
N GLU A 553 -34.34 -22.53 -45.19
CA GLU A 553 -34.05 -23.42 -46.30
C GLU A 553 -34.30 -24.86 -45.88
N VAL A 554 -34.85 -25.67 -46.77
CA VAL A 554 -35.17 -27.07 -46.49
C VAL A 554 -34.44 -27.95 -47.49
N PHE A 555 -33.74 -28.96 -47.00
CA PHE A 555 -32.96 -29.90 -47.80
C PHE A 555 -33.44 -31.33 -47.59
N ASN A 556 -33.32 -32.16 -48.63
CA ASN A 556 -33.46 -33.60 -48.49
C ASN A 556 -32.16 -34.25 -47.95
N VAL A 557 -32.19 -35.56 -47.66
CA VAL A 557 -31.02 -36.28 -47.12
C VAL A 557 -29.80 -36.35 -48.06
N VAL A 558 -29.96 -36.07 -49.35
CA VAL A 558 -28.84 -35.98 -50.31
C VAL A 558 -28.33 -34.54 -50.50
N GLY A 559 -28.81 -33.59 -49.68
CA GLY A 559 -28.36 -32.20 -49.68
C GLY A 559 -28.96 -31.33 -50.79
N SER A 560 -29.97 -31.83 -51.53
CA SER A 560 -30.68 -31.00 -52.52
C SER A 560 -31.66 -30.07 -51.81
N MET A 561 -31.63 -28.78 -52.14
CA MET A 561 -32.58 -27.79 -51.63
C MET A 561 -33.97 -28.01 -52.25
N ILE A 562 -34.97 -28.11 -51.38
CA ILE A 562 -36.36 -28.38 -51.71
C ILE A 562 -37.22 -27.12 -51.59
N TYR A 563 -36.88 -26.24 -50.65
CA TYR A 563 -37.63 -25.01 -50.39
C TYR A 563 -36.73 -23.93 -49.78
N SER A 564 -37.02 -22.65 -50.06
CA SER A 564 -36.54 -21.50 -49.30
C SER A 564 -37.59 -20.39 -49.30
N ASN A 565 -37.71 -19.65 -48.18
CA ASN A 565 -38.56 -18.46 -48.09
C ASN A 565 -37.81 -17.15 -48.42
N GLY A 566 -36.52 -17.20 -48.77
CA GLY A 566 -35.70 -15.99 -48.90
C GLY A 566 -35.37 -15.35 -47.57
N THR A 567 -34.59 -14.27 -47.59
CA THR A 567 -34.18 -13.54 -46.37
C THR A 567 -35.20 -12.43 -46.06
N GLU A 568 -35.80 -12.47 -44.87
CA GLU A 568 -36.79 -11.49 -44.41
C GLU A 568 -36.39 -10.91 -43.04
N THR A 569 -36.58 -9.61 -42.81
CA THR A 569 -36.38 -9.05 -41.47
C THR A 569 -37.59 -9.31 -40.58
N MET A 570 -37.38 -9.99 -39.44
CA MET A 570 -38.41 -10.29 -38.45
C MET A 570 -38.20 -9.46 -37.18
N ASN A 571 -39.30 -9.11 -36.50
CA ASN A 571 -39.26 -8.31 -35.28
C ASN A 571 -38.84 -9.13 -34.05
N VAL A 572 -38.45 -8.44 -32.97
CA VAL A 572 -38.21 -9.05 -31.65
C VAL A 572 -39.43 -9.85 -31.15
N GLY A 573 -39.19 -10.96 -30.45
CA GLY A 573 -40.22 -11.81 -29.84
C GLY A 573 -40.39 -13.18 -30.51
N ASN A 574 -41.49 -13.86 -30.17
CA ASN A 574 -41.79 -15.22 -30.66
C ASN A 574 -42.17 -15.21 -32.15
N GLN A 575 -41.45 -15.99 -32.94
CA GLN A 575 -41.64 -16.16 -34.37
C GLN A 575 -42.06 -17.59 -34.72
N LYS A 576 -42.76 -17.72 -35.85
CA LYS A 576 -43.22 -19.01 -36.38
C LYS A 576 -43.03 -19.06 -37.90
N LEU A 577 -42.46 -20.17 -38.36
CA LEU A 577 -42.36 -20.54 -39.76
C LEU A 577 -43.03 -21.89 -40.00
N ILE A 578 -43.45 -22.13 -41.24
CA ILE A 578 -44.19 -23.34 -41.61
C ILE A 578 -43.36 -24.19 -42.58
N PHE A 579 -43.13 -25.45 -42.22
CA PHE A 579 -42.70 -26.50 -43.13
C PHE A 579 -43.95 -27.18 -43.72
N ASP A 580 -44.18 -27.05 -45.02
CA ASP A 580 -45.23 -27.75 -45.76
C ASP A 580 -44.65 -28.93 -46.56
N GLY A 581 -44.79 -30.13 -46.02
CA GLY A 581 -44.40 -31.40 -46.63
C GLY A 581 -45.52 -32.08 -47.41
N SER A 582 -46.69 -31.45 -47.62
CA SER A 582 -47.86 -32.07 -48.26
C SER A 582 -47.55 -32.68 -49.63
N LYS A 583 -46.62 -32.11 -50.38
CA LYS A 583 -46.19 -32.57 -51.72
C LYS A 583 -44.87 -33.35 -51.73
N LEU A 584 -44.25 -33.56 -50.57
CA LEU A 584 -42.97 -34.24 -50.45
C LEU A 584 -43.15 -35.74 -50.15
N PRO A 585 -42.25 -36.63 -50.62
CA PRO A 585 -42.24 -38.04 -50.22
C PRO A 585 -41.98 -38.24 -48.73
N ASN A 586 -42.42 -39.38 -48.16
CA ASN A 586 -42.06 -39.76 -46.80
C ASN A 586 -40.54 -39.84 -46.66
N GLY A 587 -40.00 -39.28 -45.58
CA GLY A 587 -38.56 -39.19 -45.39
C GLY A 587 -38.13 -38.16 -44.36
N ILE A 588 -36.82 -37.92 -44.30
CA ILE A 588 -36.18 -36.96 -43.41
C ILE A 588 -35.78 -35.73 -44.22
N TYR A 589 -36.07 -34.55 -43.67
CA TYR A 589 -35.69 -33.26 -44.22
C TYR A 589 -34.89 -32.46 -43.20
N MET A 590 -33.90 -31.71 -43.65
CA MET A 590 -33.12 -30.78 -42.83
C MET A 590 -33.61 -29.36 -43.07
N VAL A 591 -34.06 -28.69 -42.01
CA VAL A 591 -34.46 -27.28 -42.00
C VAL A 591 -33.28 -26.48 -41.49
N ASN A 592 -32.70 -25.68 -42.36
CA ASN A 592 -31.69 -24.67 -42.07
C ASN A 592 -32.39 -23.34 -41.83
N LEU A 593 -32.16 -22.74 -40.67
CA LEU A 593 -32.67 -21.44 -40.29
C LEU A 593 -31.49 -20.50 -40.05
N THR A 594 -31.27 -19.56 -40.95
CA THR A 594 -30.30 -18.47 -40.78
C THR A 594 -30.96 -17.32 -40.04
N ILE A 595 -30.38 -16.84 -38.94
CA ILE A 595 -30.87 -15.70 -38.13
C ILE A 595 -29.69 -14.73 -37.95
N GLY A 596 -29.75 -13.54 -38.55
CA GLY A 596 -28.59 -12.68 -38.73
C GLY A 596 -27.49 -13.43 -39.49
N ASP A 597 -26.33 -13.57 -38.84
CA ASP A 597 -25.17 -14.32 -39.36
C ASP A 597 -25.11 -15.78 -38.86
N GLN A 598 -26.07 -16.22 -38.06
CA GLN A 598 -26.09 -17.56 -37.44
C GLN A 598 -26.87 -18.55 -38.31
N LEU A 599 -26.42 -19.82 -38.40
CA LEU A 599 -27.12 -20.91 -39.11
C LEU A 599 -27.45 -22.04 -38.15
N ILE A 600 -28.74 -22.35 -37.99
CA ILE A 600 -29.24 -23.42 -37.13
C ILE A 600 -29.91 -24.50 -37.99
N THR A 601 -29.49 -25.76 -37.86
CA THR A 601 -30.09 -26.89 -38.60
C THR A 601 -30.91 -27.80 -37.68
N LYS A 602 -32.16 -28.10 -38.08
CA LYS A 602 -33.04 -29.05 -37.38
C LYS A 602 -33.62 -30.08 -38.34
N LYS A 603 -33.82 -31.30 -37.82
CA LYS A 603 -34.39 -32.42 -38.57
C LYS A 603 -35.91 -32.46 -38.46
N VAL A 604 -36.62 -32.65 -39.58
CA VAL A 604 -38.05 -32.93 -39.64
C VAL A 604 -38.30 -34.28 -40.29
N SER A 605 -39.05 -35.15 -39.62
CA SER A 605 -39.48 -36.44 -40.14
C SER A 605 -40.91 -36.32 -40.71
N LEU A 606 -41.09 -36.62 -42.00
CA LEU A 606 -42.38 -36.65 -42.67
C LEU A 606 -42.84 -38.10 -42.88
N LEU A 607 -43.98 -38.46 -42.29
CA LEU A 607 -44.59 -39.80 -42.33
C LEU A 607 -46.09 -39.67 -42.63
N LYS A 608 -46.47 -39.85 -43.90
CA LYS A 608 -47.86 -39.90 -44.38
C LYS A 608 -48.51 -41.27 -44.16
#